data_AF-A0A428RIX0-F1
#
_entry.id   AF-A0A428RIX0-F1
#
_cell.length_a   1.000
_cell.length_b   1.000
_cell.length_c   1.000
_cell.angle_alpha   90.00
_cell.angle_beta   90.00
_cell.angle_gamma   90.00
#
_symmetry.space_group_name_H-M   'P 1'
#
loop_
_entity.id
_entity.type
_entity.pdbx_description
1 polymer ?
#
loop_
_entity_poly.entity_id
_entity_poly.type
_entity_poly.pdbx_seq_one_letter_code
_entity_poly.pdbx_strand_id
1 'polypeptide(L)'
;MQLNLPIKLRAFEIVEDSDIAFEWGDGIISDFLNAFGGLEELCVSQTGPAPTLDLWDILGRRHPTLKRFVHHQRSNEIDDVFQRPTDLPDLAVVGSDMRRIKEDPSRNPLTKLGLEFIGLACIPARLVSL
;
A
#
# COMPACT_ATOMS: atom_id res chain seq x y z
N MET A 1 -18.56 -17.73 -9.74
CA MET A 1 -17.94 -17.72 -11.08
C MET A 1 -16.43 -17.64 -10.87
N GLN A 2 -15.71 -18.76 -10.99
CA GLN A 2 -14.25 -18.76 -10.92
C GLN A 2 -13.74 -18.16 -12.22
N LEU A 3 -13.18 -16.95 -12.17
CA LEU A 3 -12.35 -16.48 -13.27
C LEU A 3 -11.16 -17.45 -13.31
N ASN A 4 -11.04 -18.22 -14.40
CA ASN A 4 -9.84 -18.99 -14.72
C ASN A 4 -8.74 -17.99 -15.03
N LEU A 5 -8.17 -17.41 -13.97
CA LEU A 5 -7.10 -16.45 -14.06
C LEU A 5 -5.85 -17.21 -14.49
N PRO A 6 -5.31 -16.95 -15.70
CA PRO A 6 -4.23 -17.76 -16.27
C PRO A 6 -2.90 -17.60 -15.50
N ILE A 7 -2.81 -16.60 -14.62
CA ILE A 7 -1.60 -16.27 -13.88
C ILE A 7 -1.76 -16.74 -12.43
N LYS A 8 -0.94 -17.72 -12.04
CA LYS A 8 -0.79 -18.18 -10.65
C LYS A 8 0.30 -17.36 -9.95
N LEU A 9 0.06 -16.08 -9.75
CA LEU A 9 1.04 -15.18 -9.15
C LEU A 9 1.02 -15.32 -7.63
N ARG A 10 2.14 -15.78 -7.05
CA ARG A 10 2.29 -15.90 -5.58
C ARG A 10 3.00 -14.70 -4.96
N ALA A 11 3.93 -14.10 -5.68
CA ALA A 11 4.69 -12.95 -5.23
C ALA A 11 4.68 -11.87 -6.32
N PHE A 12 4.53 -10.61 -5.94
CA PHE A 12 4.49 -9.49 -6.86
C PHE A 12 5.15 -8.25 -6.26
N GLU A 13 5.86 -7.51 -7.09
CA GLU A 13 6.50 -6.25 -6.73
C GLU A 13 6.15 -5.16 -7.76
N ILE A 14 5.79 -3.99 -7.25
CA ILE A 14 5.61 -2.76 -8.02
C ILE A 14 6.59 -1.73 -7.47
N VAL A 15 7.41 -1.17 -8.36
CA VAL A 15 8.25 -0.01 -8.08
C VAL A 15 7.90 1.05 -9.10
N GLU A 16 7.26 2.11 -8.65
CA GLU A 16 7.03 3.31 -9.45
C GLU A 16 8.33 4.11 -9.53
N ASP A 17 8.72 4.45 -10.76
CA ASP A 17 9.87 5.29 -11.05
C ASP A 17 9.40 6.73 -11.21
N SER A 18 9.93 7.62 -10.36
CA SER A 18 9.57 9.02 -10.25
C SER A 18 10.06 9.90 -11.40
N ASP A 19 10.89 9.37 -12.30
CA ASP A 19 11.51 10.17 -13.37
C ASP A 19 10.55 10.55 -14.51
N ILE A 20 9.34 9.98 -14.54
CA ILE A 20 8.35 10.30 -15.55
C ILE A 20 7.04 10.68 -14.87
N ALA A 21 6.72 11.98 -14.90
CA ALA A 21 5.46 12.57 -14.47
C ALA A 21 4.27 12.12 -15.34
N PHE A 22 4.01 10.82 -15.40
CA PHE A 22 2.68 10.33 -15.72
C PHE A 22 1.96 10.18 -14.39
N GLU A 23 0.96 11.03 -14.17
CA GLU A 23 -0.06 10.79 -13.16
C GLU A 23 -0.72 9.44 -13.52
N TRP A 24 -0.26 8.36 -12.90
CA TRP A 24 -1.00 7.11 -12.90
C TRP A 24 -2.36 7.46 -12.32
N GLY A 25 -3.43 7.19 -13.07
CA GLY A 25 -4.78 7.41 -12.57
C GLY A 25 -4.95 6.73 -11.22
N ASP A 26 -5.60 7.42 -10.29
CA ASP A 26 -5.89 6.89 -8.96
C ASP A 26 -6.46 5.47 -9.07
N GLY A 27 -5.79 4.51 -8.44
CA GLY A 27 -6.28 3.13 -8.36
C GLY A 27 -5.81 2.16 -9.45
N ILE A 28 -4.88 2.51 -10.36
CA ILE A 28 -4.33 1.52 -11.32
C ILE A 28 -3.75 0.28 -10.62
N ILE A 29 -3.01 0.47 -9.51
CA ILE A 29 -2.48 -0.65 -8.72
C ILE A 29 -3.63 -1.53 -8.21
N SER A 30 -4.69 -0.91 -7.71
CA SER A 30 -5.88 -1.60 -7.21
C SER A 30 -6.61 -2.38 -8.31
N ASP A 31 -6.77 -1.79 -9.50
CA ASP A 31 -7.39 -2.45 -10.65
C ASP A 31 -6.56 -3.64 -11.13
N PHE A 32 -5.24 -3.49 -11.20
CA PHE A 32 -4.34 -4.58 -11.51
C PHE A 32 -4.45 -5.71 -10.49
N LEU A 33 -4.44 -5.40 -9.19
CA LEU A 33 -4.59 -6.40 -8.13
C LEU A 33 -5.97 -7.06 -8.15
N ASN A 34 -7.02 -6.40 -8.62
CA ASN A 34 -8.34 -7.01 -8.81
C ASN A 34 -8.36 -8.07 -9.92
N ALA A 35 -7.39 -8.04 -10.84
CA ALA A 35 -7.36 -8.91 -12.01
C ALA A 35 -6.84 -10.32 -11.71
N PHE A 36 -6.36 -10.62 -10.50
CA PHE A 36 -5.94 -11.97 -10.12
C PHE A 36 -6.17 -12.25 -8.62
N GLY A 37 -5.87 -13.47 -8.18
CA GLY A 37 -5.99 -13.87 -6.78
C GLY A 37 -4.92 -14.89 -6.40
N GLY A 38 -4.88 -15.26 -5.12
CA GLY A 38 -3.90 -16.22 -4.59
C GLY A 38 -2.53 -15.63 -4.31
N LEU A 39 -2.41 -14.29 -4.28
CA LEU A 39 -1.18 -13.61 -3.93
C LEU A 39 -0.84 -13.85 -2.46
N GLU A 40 0.41 -14.20 -2.19
CA GLU A 40 0.96 -14.46 -0.85
C GLU A 40 1.94 -13.35 -0.44
N GLU A 41 2.62 -12.73 -1.39
CA GLU A 41 3.60 -11.67 -1.14
C GLU A 41 3.38 -10.47 -2.07
N LEU A 42 3.36 -9.27 -1.50
CA LEU A 42 3.20 -8.02 -2.24
C LEU A 42 4.17 -6.96 -1.71
N CYS A 43 4.96 -6.38 -2.61
CA CYS A 43 5.75 -5.18 -2.35
C CYS A 43 5.26 -4.04 -3.26
N VAL A 44 4.90 -2.90 -2.67
CA VAL A 44 4.48 -1.70 -3.42
C VAL A 44 5.33 -0.53 -2.96
N SER A 45 6.06 0.07 -3.89
CA SER A 45 6.71 1.36 -3.74
C SER A 45 6.11 2.29 -4.79
N GLN A 46 5.31 3.26 -4.34
CA GLN A 46 4.58 4.19 -5.23
C GLN A 46 4.82 5.65 -4.84
N THR A 47 4.47 6.57 -5.74
CA THR A 47 4.44 8.01 -5.44
C THR A 47 3.26 8.31 -4.50
N GLY A 48 3.49 9.13 -3.48
CA GLY A 48 2.49 9.54 -2.51
C GLY A 48 2.22 11.05 -2.51
N PRO A 49 1.17 11.51 -1.81
CA PRO A 49 0.24 10.70 -1.02
C PRO A 49 -0.87 10.05 -1.86
N ALA A 50 -1.03 8.73 -1.73
CA ALA A 50 -2.12 7.93 -2.28
C ALA A 50 -3.03 7.40 -1.17
N PRO A 51 -4.33 7.11 -1.44
CA PRO A 51 -5.28 6.59 -0.45
C PRO A 51 -4.89 5.21 0.13
N THR A 52 -4.08 5.20 1.20
CA THR A 52 -3.51 3.99 1.80
C THR A 52 -4.57 2.99 2.26
N LEU A 53 -5.60 3.47 2.97
CA LEU A 53 -6.61 2.58 3.52
C LEU A 53 -7.49 1.93 2.44
N ASP A 54 -7.66 2.59 1.29
CA ASP A 54 -8.43 2.03 0.17
C ASP A 54 -7.69 0.85 -0.46
N LEU A 55 -6.38 0.98 -0.68
CA LEU A 55 -5.54 -0.12 -1.15
C LEU A 55 -5.59 -1.30 -0.16
N TRP A 56 -5.39 -1.03 1.13
CA TRP A 56 -5.41 -2.09 2.15
C TRP A 56 -6.78 -2.78 2.24
N ASP A 57 -7.87 -2.05 2.06
CA ASP A 57 -9.22 -2.62 2.05
C ASP A 57 -9.50 -3.50 0.82
N ILE A 58 -8.94 -3.15 -0.33
CA ILE A 58 -8.98 -4.00 -1.53
C ILE A 58 -8.20 -5.28 -1.31
N LEU A 59 -6.98 -5.18 -0.75
CA LEU A 59 -6.17 -6.35 -0.40
C LEU A 59 -6.91 -7.28 0.56
N GLY A 60 -7.48 -6.74 1.65
CA GLY A 60 -8.27 -7.50 2.61
C GLY A 60 -9.47 -8.23 2.01
N ARG A 61 -10.10 -7.65 0.97
CA ARG A 61 -11.26 -8.26 0.30
C ARG A 61 -10.88 -9.27 -0.79
N ARG A 62 -9.78 -9.05 -1.51
CA ARG A 62 -9.44 -9.79 -2.74
C ARG A 62 -8.29 -10.78 -2.58
N HIS A 63 -7.38 -10.49 -1.66
CA HIS A 63 -6.17 -11.28 -1.43
C HIS A 63 -6.10 -11.75 0.03
N PRO A 64 -7.08 -12.52 0.53
CA PRO A 64 -7.07 -13.03 1.90
C PRO A 64 -5.90 -14.01 2.15
N THR A 65 -5.25 -14.49 1.08
CA THR A 65 -4.05 -15.34 1.12
C THR A 65 -2.75 -14.55 1.35
N LEU A 66 -2.82 -13.21 1.34
CA LEU A 66 -1.63 -12.37 1.48
C LEU A 66 -1.04 -12.52 2.88
N LYS A 67 0.25 -12.87 2.93
CA LYS A 67 1.01 -13.12 4.16
C LYS A 67 2.12 -12.10 4.37
N ARG A 68 2.72 -11.61 3.30
CA ARG A 68 3.82 -10.63 3.35
C ARG A 68 3.42 -9.39 2.57
N PHE A 69 3.43 -8.24 3.23
CA PHE A 69 3.04 -6.99 2.60
C PHE A 69 4.04 -5.88 2.92
N VAL A 70 4.63 -5.28 1.89
CA VAL A 70 5.45 -4.08 2.00
C VAL A 70 4.75 -2.95 1.25
N HIS A 71 4.53 -1.82 1.90
CA HIS A 71 3.90 -0.66 1.29
C HIS A 71 4.64 0.62 1.68
N HIS A 72 5.31 1.17 0.68
CA HIS A 72 6.06 2.42 0.77
C HIS A 72 5.40 3.39 -0.20
N GLN A 73 5.21 4.61 0.29
CA GLN A 73 4.86 5.74 -0.56
C GLN A 73 6.00 6.74 -0.47
N ARG A 74 6.39 7.35 -1.59
CA ARG A 74 7.50 8.30 -1.65
C ARG A 74 7.00 9.71 -1.90
N SER A 75 7.65 10.70 -1.30
CA SER A 75 7.37 12.11 -1.55
C SER A 75 7.58 12.45 -3.02
N ASN A 76 6.66 13.24 -3.57
CA ASN A 76 6.73 13.80 -4.91
C ASN A 76 7.20 15.26 -4.89
N GLU A 77 7.94 15.69 -3.85
CA GLU A 77 8.35 17.09 -3.71
C GLU A 77 9.30 17.48 -4.86
N ILE A 78 8.70 18.06 -5.91
CA ILE A 78 9.35 18.58 -7.13
C ILE A 78 10.03 19.94 -6.87
N ASP A 79 9.80 20.54 -5.70
CA ASP A 79 10.24 21.91 -5.39
C ASP A 79 11.77 22.07 -5.31
N ASP A 80 12.51 20.97 -5.12
CA ASP A 80 13.96 20.95 -5.18
C ASP A 80 14.42 19.83 -6.11
N VAL A 81 14.78 20.18 -7.35
CA VAL A 81 15.25 19.25 -8.40
C VAL A 81 16.47 18.42 -7.94
N PHE A 82 17.11 18.79 -6.83
CA PHE A 82 18.22 18.06 -6.23
C PHE A 82 17.83 17.11 -5.09
N GLN A 83 16.59 17.18 -4.58
CA GLN A 83 16.11 16.28 -3.55
C GLN A 83 15.56 15.00 -4.17
N ARG A 84 16.13 13.88 -3.72
CA ARG A 84 15.63 12.56 -4.10
C ARG A 84 14.31 12.30 -3.37
N PRO A 85 13.33 11.68 -4.02
CA PRO A 85 12.13 11.18 -3.35
C PRO A 85 12.50 10.33 -2.12
N THR A 86 11.86 10.63 -0.99
CA THR A 86 12.04 9.89 0.26
C THR A 86 10.74 9.21 0.67
N ASP A 87 10.81 8.09 1.37
CA ASP A 87 9.59 7.44 1.86
C ASP A 87 8.82 8.36 2.83
N LEU A 88 7.48 8.34 2.75
CA LEU A 88 6.59 9.09 3.62
C LEU A 88 6.75 8.60 5.07
N PRO A 89 6.96 9.51 6.03
CA PRO A 89 7.37 9.16 7.38
C PRO A 89 6.24 8.71 8.32
N ASP A 90 4.98 8.72 7.88
CA ASP A 90 3.76 8.48 8.67
C ASP A 90 2.96 7.27 8.20
N LEU A 91 3.61 6.24 7.65
CA LEU A 91 2.95 5.05 7.10
C LEU A 91 2.02 5.39 5.92
N ALA A 92 2.09 6.63 5.42
CA ALA A 92 1.10 7.24 4.53
C ALA A 92 -0.35 7.16 5.07
N VAL A 93 -0.54 7.14 6.40
CA VAL A 93 -1.84 7.15 7.07
C VAL A 93 -1.94 8.39 7.94
N VAL A 94 -2.69 9.39 7.48
CA VAL A 94 -2.77 10.72 8.13
C VAL A 94 -4.20 11.18 8.36
N GLY A 95 -4.37 12.23 9.16
CA GLY A 95 -5.66 12.92 9.32
C GLY A 95 -6.79 12.02 9.84
N SER A 96 -7.91 12.02 9.11
CA SER A 96 -9.12 11.26 9.45
C SER A 96 -8.92 9.76 9.47
N ASP A 97 -8.03 9.23 8.61
CA ASP A 97 -7.77 7.80 8.51
C ASP A 97 -7.05 7.27 9.74
N MET A 98 -6.03 7.99 10.20
CA MET A 98 -5.35 7.68 11.45
C MET A 98 -6.29 7.81 12.65
N ARG A 99 -7.10 8.86 12.70
CA ARG A 99 -8.09 9.04 13.78
C ARG A 99 -9.07 7.88 13.85
N ARG A 100 -9.60 7.46 12.69
CA ARG A 100 -10.52 6.34 12.55
C ARG A 100 -9.94 5.04 13.11
N ILE A 101 -8.66 4.77 12.86
CA ILE A 101 -7.97 3.57 13.36
C ILE A 101 -7.72 3.68 14.87
N LYS A 102 -7.33 4.85 15.36
CA LYS A 102 -7.11 5.10 16.79
C LYS A 102 -8.38 4.95 17.62
N GLU A 103 -9.50 5.42 17.11
CA GLU A 103 -10.80 5.33 17.79
C GLU A 103 -11.35 3.89 17.78
N ASP A 104 -11.12 3.15 16.70
CA ASP A 104 -11.56 1.76 16.57
C ASP A 104 -10.53 0.96 15.75
N PRO A 105 -9.63 0.21 16.43
CA PRO A 105 -8.60 -0.59 15.77
C PRO A 105 -9.14 -1.64 14.79
N SER A 106 -10.39 -2.09 14.95
CA SER A 106 -11.03 -3.03 14.01
C SER A 106 -11.28 -2.40 12.64
N ARG A 107 -11.25 -1.06 12.54
CA ARG A 107 -11.38 -0.32 11.29
C ARG A 107 -10.09 -0.26 10.49
N ASN A 108 -8.97 -0.75 11.03
CA ASN A 108 -7.74 -0.94 10.26
C ASN A 108 -7.94 -2.10 9.26
N PRO A 109 -7.89 -1.85 7.93
CA PRO A 109 -8.14 -2.90 6.94
C PRO A 109 -7.16 -4.07 7.00
N LEU A 110 -5.96 -3.88 7.57
CA LEU A 110 -4.98 -4.96 7.76
C LEU A 110 -5.49 -6.07 8.69
N THR A 111 -6.46 -5.79 9.56
CA THR A 111 -7.09 -6.81 10.41
C THR A 111 -7.83 -7.89 9.63
N LYS A 112 -8.15 -7.64 8.36
CA LYS A 112 -8.78 -8.59 7.44
C LYS A 112 -7.79 -9.57 6.82
N LEU A 113 -6.49 -9.33 6.99
CA LEU A 113 -5.42 -10.12 6.42
C LEU A 113 -4.73 -10.96 7.52
N GLY A 114 -4.37 -12.19 7.17
CA GLY A 114 -3.52 -13.04 8.01
C GLY A 114 -2.03 -12.74 7.80
N LEU A 115 -1.62 -11.46 7.89
CA LEU A 115 -0.24 -11.06 7.61
C LEU A 115 0.73 -11.69 8.63
N GLU A 116 1.75 -12.36 8.11
CA GLU A 116 2.91 -12.87 8.84
C GLU A 116 4.07 -11.85 8.82
N PHE A 117 4.03 -10.90 7.89
CA PHE A 117 5.05 -9.85 7.74
C PHE A 117 4.44 -8.56 7.19
N ILE A 118 4.83 -7.42 7.78
CA ILE A 118 4.50 -6.09 7.27
C ILE A 118 5.74 -5.19 7.24
N GLY A 119 5.94 -4.50 6.11
CA GLY A 119 6.94 -3.46 5.94
C GLY A 119 6.28 -2.13 5.60
N LEU A 120 6.39 -1.15 6.49
CA LEU A 120 5.87 0.20 6.28
C LEU A 120 7.00 1.20 6.52
N ALA A 121 7.02 2.27 5.73
CA ALA A 121 7.90 3.40 5.99
C ALA A 121 7.35 4.25 7.15
N CYS A 122 8.21 4.53 8.14
CA CYS A 122 7.83 5.29 9.32
C CYS A 122 9.06 5.92 9.96
N ILE A 123 8.89 7.10 10.55
CA ILE A 123 9.82 7.57 11.58
C ILE A 123 9.53 6.75 12.85
N PRO A 124 10.48 5.98 13.41
CA PRO A 124 10.21 5.12 14.58
C PRO A 124 9.61 5.87 15.77
N ALA A 125 9.96 7.15 15.96
CA ALA A 125 9.38 8.01 17.00
C ALA A 125 7.87 8.31 16.81
N ARG A 126 7.27 7.97 15.67
CA ARG A 126 5.82 8.07 15.40
C ARG A 126 5.07 6.77 15.72
N LEU A 127 5.77 5.64 15.91
CA LEU A 127 5.16 4.35 16.26
C LEU A 127 4.59 4.32 17.68
N VAL A 128 4.95 5.28 18.53
CA VAL A 128 4.58 5.33 19.97
C VAL A 128 3.08 5.59 20.19
N SER A 129 2.24 5.53 19.16
CA SER A 129 0.81 5.85 19.25
C SER A 129 -0.11 5.11 18.27
N LEU A 130 0.33 3.98 17.67
CA LEU A 130 -0.53 3.09 16.89
C LEU A 130 -1.37 2.19 17.80
#